data_AF-A0A0L7K3L8-F1
#
_entry.id   AF-A0A0L7K3L8-F1
#
_cell.length_a   1.000
_cell.length_b   1.000
_cell.length_c   1.000
_cell.angle_alpha   90.00
_cell.angle_beta   90.00
_cell.angle_gamma   90.00
#
_symmetry.space_group_name_H-M   'P 1'
#
loop_
_entity.id
_entity.type
_entity.pdbx_description
1 polymer ?
#
loop_
_entity_poly.entity_id
_entity_poly.type
_entity_poly.pdbx_seq_one_letter_code
_entity_poly.pdbx_strand_id
1 'polypeptide(L)'
;MSLTDLHRCPACYGVSVCPELYSNQITVVDYGTGWSNLFNAKNVYYGYTNSNRGVVLKKLAHDWELEELDLSLCKRWNLPVNCKPMDLANSTNIDEKIVKLVQDNTRSKSNEVSVTQKLVLCPYAYSVYDFVQPALNVIPKSRGWPVPAYGGVCGRLELVGYEGVPLSSLMHVEWHLKLKYARKILNAAMDFTYKHESSPFSTLFAMETKQICQHHLSDHNIWAACHVLANNHNPLLYPIPKLVNDTRPHFDRLLYECLHGRDRFRTVIKLQHVIDDMLNDEKVVGHG
;
A
#
# COMPACT_ATOMS: atom_id res chain seq x y z
N MET A 1 -10.32 20.82 10.58
CA MET A 1 -8.91 21.25 10.67
C MET A 1 -7.97 20.19 11.27
N SER A 2 -8.35 19.46 12.33
CA SER A 2 -7.48 18.44 12.95
C SER A 2 -7.15 17.26 12.01
N LEU A 3 -8.13 16.75 11.27
CA LEU A 3 -7.99 15.52 10.45
C LEU A 3 -6.85 15.57 9.41
N THR A 4 -6.65 16.72 8.78
CA THR A 4 -5.70 16.87 7.67
C THR A 4 -4.29 17.19 8.15
N ASP A 5 -4.08 17.60 9.40
CA ASP A 5 -2.79 18.09 9.89
C ASP A 5 -2.17 19.19 9.01
N LEU A 6 -2.99 20.07 8.42
CA LEU A 6 -2.49 21.10 7.48
C LEU A 6 -1.48 22.06 8.12
N HIS A 7 -1.63 22.33 9.42
CA HIS A 7 -0.68 23.12 10.22
C HIS A 7 0.72 22.49 10.34
N ARG A 8 0.92 21.24 9.88
CA ARG A 8 2.21 20.56 9.81
C ARG A 8 2.91 20.73 8.45
N CYS A 9 2.30 21.43 7.49
CA CYS A 9 3.03 21.84 6.28
C CYS A 9 4.14 22.84 6.67
N PRO A 10 5.31 22.81 6.02
CA PRO A 10 5.67 22.10 4.79
C PRO A 10 5.88 20.57 4.90
N ALA A 11 5.97 19.99 6.11
CA ALA A 11 6.14 18.55 6.29
C ALA A 11 4.82 17.77 6.13
N CYS A 12 4.19 17.90 4.97
CA CYS A 12 2.88 17.34 4.64
C CYS A 12 2.86 16.82 3.19
N TYR A 13 1.82 16.05 2.83
CA TYR A 13 1.66 15.48 1.49
C TYR A 13 1.42 16.58 0.46
N GLY A 14 0.49 17.49 0.70
CA GLY A 14 0.22 18.62 -0.19
C GLY A 14 -1.13 19.27 0.12
N VAL A 15 -1.63 20.11 -0.79
CA VAL A 15 -2.85 20.91 -0.55
C VAL A 15 -3.87 20.87 -1.70
N SER A 16 -3.69 19.96 -2.66
CA SER A 16 -4.44 19.94 -3.92
C SER A 16 -5.95 19.76 -3.77
N VAL A 17 -6.42 19.06 -2.74
CA VAL A 17 -7.86 18.83 -2.49
C VAL A 17 -8.37 19.50 -1.20
N CYS A 18 -7.56 20.39 -0.62
CA CYS A 18 -7.97 21.13 0.57
C CYS A 18 -9.21 22.02 0.33
N PRO A 19 -9.36 22.74 -0.81
CA PRO A 19 -10.55 23.55 -1.06
C PRO A 19 -11.86 22.75 -1.01
N GLU A 20 -11.88 21.56 -1.60
CA GLU A 20 -13.04 20.66 -1.63
C GLU A 20 -13.36 20.12 -0.23
N LEU A 21 -12.33 19.75 0.54
CA LEU A 21 -12.51 19.29 1.92
C LEU A 21 -13.03 20.40 2.85
N TYR A 22 -12.58 21.64 2.66
CA TYR A 22 -12.98 22.77 3.52
C TYR A 22 -14.27 23.47 3.09
N SER A 23 -14.70 23.27 1.84
CA SER A 23 -16.00 23.75 1.35
C SER A 23 -17.12 22.73 1.53
N ASN A 24 -16.90 21.69 2.34
CA ASN A 24 -17.86 20.59 2.57
C ASN A 24 -18.32 19.91 1.28
N GLN A 25 -17.47 19.85 0.25
CA GLN A 25 -17.75 19.08 -0.96
C GLN A 25 -17.51 17.58 -0.77
N ILE A 26 -16.84 17.22 0.33
CA ILE A 26 -16.57 15.86 0.76
C ILE A 26 -17.06 15.73 2.21
N THR A 27 -18.00 14.83 2.44
CA THR A 27 -18.53 14.51 3.76
C THR A 27 -17.87 13.22 4.26
N VAL A 28 -17.21 13.29 5.42
CA VAL A 28 -16.62 12.12 6.09
C VAL A 28 -17.68 11.51 7.01
N VAL A 29 -17.94 10.21 6.84
CA VAL A 29 -19.05 9.52 7.53
C VAL A 29 -18.54 8.65 8.69
N ASP A 30 -17.32 8.12 8.59
CA ASP A 30 -16.80 7.18 9.58
C ASP A 30 -15.60 7.75 10.36
N TYR A 31 -15.81 7.97 11.66
CA TYR A 31 -14.78 8.18 12.67
C TYR A 31 -14.49 6.85 13.37
N GLY A 32 -13.83 5.93 12.66
CA GLY A 32 -13.04 4.83 13.20
C GLY A 32 -13.54 4.16 14.49
N THR A 33 -14.69 3.48 14.44
CA THR A 33 -15.03 2.48 15.46
C THR A 33 -15.37 1.15 14.80
N GLY A 34 -14.36 0.38 14.38
CA GLY A 34 -14.63 -0.95 13.83
C GLY A 34 -13.41 -1.70 13.32
N TRP A 35 -12.76 -2.48 14.21
CA TRP A 35 -12.04 -3.74 13.93
C TRP A 35 -10.96 -3.79 12.82
N SER A 36 -10.64 -2.68 12.13
CA SER A 36 -9.52 -2.55 11.17
C SER A 36 -8.13 -2.64 11.82
N ASN A 37 -8.07 -2.78 13.14
CA ASN A 37 -6.84 -2.86 13.95
C ASN A 37 -6.09 -4.20 13.84
N LEU A 38 -6.65 -5.21 13.16
CA LEU A 38 -5.99 -6.52 13.01
C LEU A 38 -4.85 -6.52 11.96
N PHE A 39 -4.77 -5.49 11.11
CA PHE A 39 -3.67 -5.31 10.15
C PHE A 39 -3.26 -3.84 10.02
N ASN A 40 -2.64 -3.25 11.06
CA ASN A 40 -1.80 -2.04 10.94
C ASN A 40 -2.42 -0.88 10.10
N ALA A 41 -3.73 -0.64 10.25
CA ALA A 41 -4.43 0.30 9.39
C ALA A 41 -4.14 1.73 9.85
N LYS A 42 -3.16 2.35 9.19
CA LYS A 42 -2.95 3.79 9.14
C LYS A 42 -4.30 4.50 9.01
N ASN A 43 -4.51 5.56 9.76
CA ASN A 43 -5.75 6.35 9.85
C ASN A 43 -6.54 6.44 8.52
N VAL A 44 -7.52 5.55 8.33
CA VAL A 44 -8.41 5.47 7.16
C VAL A 44 -9.81 5.95 7.55
N TYR A 45 -10.39 6.82 6.72
CA TYR A 45 -11.70 7.41 6.90
C TYR A 45 -12.51 7.26 5.61
N TYR A 46 -13.80 6.98 5.75
CA TYR A 46 -14.70 6.82 4.61
C TYR A 46 -15.59 8.05 4.47
N GLY A 47 -15.92 8.40 3.22
CA GLY A 47 -16.76 9.55 2.94
C GLY A 47 -17.40 9.51 1.57
N TYR A 48 -18.12 10.59 1.25
CA TYR A 48 -18.78 10.79 -0.03
C TYR A 48 -18.56 12.21 -0.52
N THR A 49 -18.43 12.37 -1.83
CA THR A 49 -18.54 13.69 -2.47
C THR A 49 -19.99 14.16 -2.49
N ASN A 50 -20.24 15.44 -2.76
CA ASN A 50 -21.58 15.99 -2.99
C ASN A 50 -22.34 15.30 -4.14
N SER A 51 -21.61 14.72 -5.10
CA SER A 51 -22.17 13.90 -6.17
C SER A 51 -22.49 12.45 -5.77
N ASN A 52 -22.49 12.16 -4.46
CA ASN A 52 -22.71 10.84 -3.87
C ASN A 52 -21.71 9.76 -4.32
N ARG A 53 -20.51 10.16 -4.77
CA ARG A 53 -19.41 9.22 -5.07
C ARG A 53 -18.64 8.89 -3.80
N GLY A 54 -18.47 7.60 -3.51
CA GLY A 54 -17.70 7.13 -2.37
C GLY A 54 -16.20 7.45 -2.50
N VAL A 55 -15.60 7.87 -1.39
CA VAL A 55 -14.18 8.22 -1.28
C VAL A 55 -13.58 7.66 0.01
N VAL A 56 -12.27 7.49 0.00
CA VAL A 56 -11.46 7.07 1.13
C VAL A 56 -10.39 8.13 1.37
N LEU A 57 -10.29 8.59 2.60
CA LEU A 57 -9.24 9.48 3.06
C LEU A 57 -8.30 8.68 3.94
N LYS A 58 -6.99 8.73 3.70
CA LYS A 58 -6.04 7.95 4.49
C LYS A 58 -4.75 8.73 4.79
N LYS A 59 -4.20 8.55 5.98
CA LYS A 59 -2.82 8.95 6.26
C LYS A 59 -1.86 7.84 5.79
N LEU A 60 -0.65 8.21 5.37
CA LEU A 60 0.38 7.24 4.94
C LEU A 60 1.21 6.70 6.10
N ALA A 61 0.87 7.04 7.34
CA ALA A 61 1.54 6.58 8.55
C ALA A 61 0.58 6.64 9.75
N HIS A 62 0.87 5.89 10.81
CA HIS A 62 0.19 6.03 12.09
C HIS A 62 0.57 7.37 12.77
N ASP A 63 -0.27 7.83 13.70
CA ASP A 63 -0.01 9.11 14.39
C ASP A 63 1.32 9.11 15.16
N TRP A 64 1.73 7.98 15.75
CA TRP A 64 3.03 7.87 16.43
C TRP A 64 4.22 7.95 15.46
N GLU A 65 4.09 7.41 14.25
CA GLU A 65 5.13 7.52 13.21
C GLU A 65 5.24 8.97 12.72
N LEU A 66 4.11 9.67 12.60
CA LEU A 66 4.05 11.08 12.24
C LEU A 66 4.59 11.99 13.36
N GLU A 67 4.42 11.59 14.62
CA GLU A 67 4.99 12.29 15.76
C GLU A 67 6.51 12.09 15.85
N GLU A 68 7.00 10.85 15.68
CA GLU A 68 8.45 10.57 15.61
C GLU A 68 9.10 11.34 14.46
N LEU A 69 8.41 11.42 13.31
CA LEU A 69 8.83 12.25 12.18
C LEU A 69 8.98 13.72 12.58
N ASP A 70 7.98 14.29 13.26
CA ASP A 70 7.99 15.69 13.69
C ASP A 70 9.13 15.96 14.68
N LEU A 71 9.32 15.09 15.66
CA LEU A 71 10.40 15.19 16.63
C LEU A 71 11.78 15.10 15.95
N SER A 72 11.92 14.21 14.96
CA SER A 72 13.16 14.04 14.19
C SER A 72 13.49 15.28 13.36
N LEU A 73 12.49 15.87 12.69
CA LEU A 73 12.63 17.12 11.95
C LEU A 73 13.04 18.26 12.88
N CYS A 74 12.32 18.41 13.98
CA CYS A 74 12.59 19.40 15.01
C CYS A 74 14.03 19.33 15.54
N LYS A 75 14.47 18.13 15.96
CA LYS A 75 15.82 17.88 16.47
C LYS A 75 16.89 18.18 15.42
N ARG A 76 16.70 17.73 14.18
CA ARG A 76 17.71 17.84 13.11
C ARG A 76 17.90 19.28 12.63
N TRP A 77 16.86 20.11 12.69
CA TRP A 77 16.96 21.54 12.35
C TRP A 77 17.32 22.42 13.56
N ASN A 78 17.65 21.82 14.70
CA ASN A 78 17.99 22.51 15.95
C ASN A 78 16.90 23.52 16.36
N LEU A 79 15.64 23.11 16.22
CA LEU A 79 14.48 23.89 16.59
C LEU A 79 14.08 23.58 18.06
N PRO A 80 13.26 24.44 18.70
CA PRO A 80 12.77 24.21 20.06
C PRO A 80 12.08 22.85 20.25
N VAL A 81 12.09 22.30 21.46
CA VAL A 81 11.50 20.98 21.77
C VAL A 81 10.01 20.87 21.40
N ASN A 82 9.29 22.00 21.42
CA ASN A 82 7.88 22.11 21.06
C ASN A 82 7.66 22.66 19.63
N CYS A 83 8.66 22.58 18.74
CA CYS A 83 8.48 23.10 17.40
C CYS A 83 7.39 22.38 16.64
N LYS A 84 6.77 23.15 15.77
CA LYS A 84 5.88 22.65 14.74
C LYS A 84 6.68 22.58 13.45
N PRO A 85 6.43 21.58 12.59
CA PRO A 85 7.06 21.55 11.28
C PRO A 85 6.82 22.83 10.45
N MET A 86 5.78 23.62 10.74
CA MET A 86 5.59 24.95 10.12
C MET A 86 6.71 25.94 10.48
N ASP A 87 7.39 25.77 11.61
CA ASP A 87 8.57 26.56 11.99
C ASP A 87 9.75 26.30 11.05
N LEU A 88 9.73 25.20 10.27
CA LEU A 88 10.71 24.96 9.21
C LEU A 88 10.65 26.05 8.14
N ALA A 89 9.47 26.59 7.83
CA ALA A 89 9.32 27.63 6.81
C ALA A 89 10.08 28.92 7.16
N ASN A 90 10.33 29.15 8.45
CA ASN A 90 11.11 30.29 8.94
C ASN A 90 12.62 29.97 9.03
N SER A 91 13.03 28.73 8.75
CA SER A 91 14.42 28.32 8.76
C SER A 91 15.11 28.79 7.48
N THR A 92 16.26 29.45 7.62
CA THR A 92 17.11 29.77 6.48
C THR A 92 17.66 28.50 5.83
N ASN A 93 17.79 28.54 4.50
CA ASN A 93 18.36 27.47 3.67
C ASN A 93 17.62 26.12 3.79
N ILE A 94 16.29 26.15 3.89
CA ILE A 94 15.48 24.93 4.01
C ILE A 94 15.72 23.96 2.86
N ASP A 95 15.79 24.45 1.62
CA ASP A 95 16.01 23.62 0.43
C ASP A 95 17.37 22.92 0.46
N GLU A 96 18.44 23.64 0.81
CA GLU A 96 19.79 23.05 0.95
C GLU A 96 19.84 21.98 2.05
N LYS A 97 19.20 22.24 3.20
CA LYS A 97 19.13 21.29 4.32
C LYS A 97 18.35 20.04 3.95
N ILE A 98 17.26 20.18 3.20
CA ILE A 98 16.46 19.06 2.70
C ILE A 98 17.26 18.25 1.67
N VAL A 99 17.92 18.90 0.71
CA VAL A 99 18.77 18.22 -0.29
C VAL A 99 19.90 17.45 0.40
N LYS A 100 20.56 18.06 1.39
CA LYS A 100 21.60 17.40 2.19
C LYS A 100 21.06 16.21 2.97
N LEU A 101 19.87 16.32 3.57
CA LEU A 101 19.22 15.22 4.27
C LEU A 101 18.99 14.01 3.37
N VAL A 102 18.55 14.24 2.13
CA VAL A 102 18.32 13.17 1.16
C VAL A 102 19.63 12.53 0.73
N GLN A 103 20.66 13.34 0.49
CA GLN A 103 22.01 12.86 0.16
C GLN A 103 22.62 12.02 1.29
N ASP A 104 22.48 12.45 2.55
CA ASP A 104 23.00 11.73 3.71
C ASP A 104 22.26 10.40 3.92
N ASN A 105 20.92 10.38 3.78
CA ASN A 105 20.12 9.16 3.92
C ASN A 105 20.34 8.16 2.77
N THR A 106 20.62 8.64 1.55
CA THR A 106 20.95 7.77 0.41
C THR A 106 22.39 7.23 0.49
N ARG A 107 23.34 7.99 1.05
CA ARG A 107 24.72 7.54 1.25
C ARG A 107 24.89 6.62 2.46
N SER A 108 24.20 6.87 3.57
CA SER A 108 24.33 6.12 4.82
C SER A 108 23.89 4.65 4.74
N LYS A 109 23.17 4.24 3.69
CA LYS A 109 22.70 2.86 3.51
C LYS A 109 23.69 1.93 2.78
N SER A 110 24.87 2.42 2.37
CA SER A 110 25.85 1.55 1.70
C SER A 110 26.60 0.61 2.65
N ASN A 111 26.67 0.90 3.97
CA ASN A 111 27.61 0.19 4.85
C ASN A 111 27.01 -0.49 6.11
N GLU A 112 25.72 -0.35 6.45
CA GLU A 112 25.12 -1.09 7.57
C GLU A 112 23.65 -1.45 7.30
N VAL A 113 23.40 -2.74 7.09
CA VAL A 113 22.05 -3.30 6.89
C VAL A 113 21.43 -3.57 8.25
N SER A 114 20.82 -2.54 8.83
CA SER A 114 19.85 -2.68 9.93
C SER A 114 18.46 -2.32 9.40
N VAL A 115 17.64 -3.35 9.22
CA VAL A 115 16.27 -3.28 8.74
C VAL A 115 15.38 -2.73 9.87
N THR A 116 15.36 -1.42 10.02
CA THR A 116 14.21 -0.75 10.65
C THR A 116 13.53 0.08 9.57
N GLN A 117 12.27 -0.25 9.28
CA GLN A 117 11.39 0.50 8.39
C GLN A 117 11.12 1.87 9.01
N LYS A 118 12.08 2.80 8.89
CA LYS A 118 11.88 4.20 9.24
C LYS A 118 11.52 4.97 7.98
N LEU A 119 10.47 5.78 8.06
CA LEU A 119 10.04 6.68 6.99
C LEU A 119 11.24 7.51 6.52
N VAL A 120 11.57 7.40 5.24
CA VAL A 120 12.66 8.16 4.61
C VAL A 120 12.08 9.49 4.12
N LEU A 121 12.59 10.62 4.63
CA LEU A 121 12.28 11.94 4.08
C LEU A 121 12.95 12.09 2.71
N CYS A 122 12.16 12.45 1.69
CA CYS A 122 12.59 12.76 0.33
C CYS A 122 12.27 14.22 -0.03
N PRO A 123 12.95 14.83 -1.02
CA PRO A 123 13.22 16.27 -1.04
C PRO A 123 12.10 17.07 -1.70
N TYR A 124 11.59 18.06 -0.97
CA TYR A 124 11.37 19.48 -1.33
C TYR A 124 10.48 20.08 -0.23
N ALA A 125 10.76 21.30 0.21
CA ALA A 125 9.94 21.95 1.23
C ALA A 125 8.50 22.21 0.76
N TYR A 126 8.24 22.24 -0.55
CA TYR A 126 6.94 22.68 -1.05
C TYR A 126 5.95 21.58 -1.38
N SER A 127 6.36 20.32 -1.52
CA SER A 127 5.42 19.21 -1.38
C SER A 127 6.12 17.84 -1.38
N VAL A 128 5.72 16.97 -0.44
CA VAL A 128 5.92 15.52 -0.62
C VAL A 128 5.17 15.05 -1.88
N TYR A 129 4.12 15.78 -2.31
CA TYR A 129 3.34 15.58 -3.53
C TYR A 129 4.19 15.47 -4.79
N ASP A 130 5.19 16.32 -5.02
CA ASP A 130 6.03 16.24 -6.24
C ASP A 130 6.86 14.96 -6.30
N PHE A 131 7.12 14.32 -5.15
CA PHE A 131 7.80 13.02 -5.05
C PHE A 131 6.83 11.83 -5.17
N VAL A 132 5.60 11.93 -4.63
CA VAL A 132 4.57 10.88 -4.81
C VAL A 132 3.89 10.98 -6.19
N GLN A 133 3.89 12.16 -6.81
CA GLN A 133 3.25 12.44 -8.10
C GLN A 133 3.79 11.52 -9.19
N PRO A 134 5.11 11.24 -9.30
CA PRO A 134 5.60 10.16 -10.16
C PRO A 134 4.94 8.82 -9.85
N ALA A 135 4.89 8.36 -8.60
CA ALA A 135 4.25 7.07 -8.26
C ALA A 135 2.74 7.04 -8.60
N LEU A 136 2.03 8.14 -8.33
CA LEU A 136 0.60 8.32 -8.63
C LEU A 136 0.32 8.44 -10.14
N ASN A 137 1.23 9.03 -10.91
CA ASN A 137 1.16 9.14 -12.38
C ASN A 137 1.74 7.92 -13.11
N VAL A 138 2.52 7.07 -12.43
CA VAL A 138 3.10 5.83 -12.96
C VAL A 138 2.09 4.68 -12.90
N ILE A 139 1.29 4.63 -11.83
CA ILE A 139 0.26 3.61 -11.62
C ILE A 139 -1.15 4.23 -11.65
N PRO A 140 -1.56 4.97 -12.70
CA PRO A 140 -2.87 5.60 -12.67
C PRO A 140 -3.95 4.56 -13.05
N LYS A 141 -5.11 4.63 -12.37
CA LYS A 141 -6.30 3.85 -12.76
C LYS A 141 -6.67 4.04 -14.23
N SER A 142 -6.44 5.22 -14.80
CA SER A 142 -6.69 5.54 -16.22
C SER A 142 -5.84 4.73 -17.21
N ARG A 143 -4.72 4.13 -16.77
CA ARG A 143 -3.91 3.20 -17.58
C ARG A 143 -4.24 1.72 -17.28
N GLY A 144 -5.38 1.46 -16.64
CA GLY A 144 -5.86 0.11 -16.36
C GLY A 144 -5.13 -0.58 -15.20
N TRP A 145 -4.48 0.18 -14.32
CA TRP A 145 -3.94 -0.38 -13.07
C TRP A 145 -5.05 -0.65 -12.06
N PRO A 146 -4.96 -1.76 -11.28
CA PRO A 146 -5.96 -2.13 -10.27
C PRO A 146 -5.75 -1.32 -8.98
N VAL A 147 -5.75 0.01 -9.07
CA VAL A 147 -5.64 0.93 -7.93
C VAL A 147 -6.83 1.88 -7.90
N PRO A 148 -7.16 2.44 -6.72
CA PRO A 148 -8.16 3.50 -6.61
C PRO A 148 -7.86 4.71 -7.50
N ALA A 149 -8.91 5.38 -7.95
CA ALA A 149 -8.76 6.67 -8.62
C ALA A 149 -8.17 7.69 -7.64
N TYR A 150 -7.10 8.38 -8.03
CA TYR A 150 -6.49 9.41 -7.21
C TYR A 150 -7.33 10.68 -7.19
N GLY A 151 -7.63 11.20 -5.99
CA GLY A 151 -8.45 12.40 -5.79
C GLY A 151 -7.69 13.64 -5.32
N GLY A 152 -6.47 13.48 -4.81
CA GLY A 152 -5.65 14.59 -4.32
C GLY A 152 -5.13 14.37 -2.89
N VAL A 153 -4.52 15.41 -2.31
CA VAL A 153 -4.00 15.40 -0.94
C VAL A 153 -4.33 16.71 -0.22
N CYS A 154 -4.50 16.64 1.10
CA CYS A 154 -4.62 17.82 1.95
C CYS A 154 -3.90 17.60 3.29
N GLY A 155 -2.88 18.40 3.56
CA GLY A 155 -1.96 18.18 4.67
C GLY A 155 -1.37 16.77 4.61
N ARG A 156 -1.52 15.97 5.67
CA ARG A 156 -1.06 14.56 5.77
C ARG A 156 -2.16 13.55 5.44
N LEU A 157 -3.08 13.92 4.58
CA LEU A 157 -4.20 13.09 4.17
C LEU A 157 -4.21 12.92 2.65
N GLU A 158 -4.34 11.70 2.19
CA GLU A 158 -4.55 11.34 0.78
C GLU A 158 -6.03 11.02 0.56
N LEU A 159 -6.62 11.57 -0.51
CA LEU A 159 -7.97 11.26 -0.97
C LEU A 159 -7.90 10.35 -2.20
N VAL A 160 -8.64 9.24 -2.14
CA VAL A 160 -8.81 8.32 -3.27
C VAL A 160 -10.27 7.88 -3.40
N GLY A 161 -10.63 7.34 -4.56
CA GLY A 161 -11.94 6.71 -4.77
C GLY A 161 -12.16 5.48 -3.88
N TYR A 162 -13.40 5.24 -3.47
CA TYR A 162 -13.76 4.00 -2.78
C TYR A 162 -13.87 2.83 -3.76
N GLU A 163 -13.12 1.76 -3.54
CA GLU A 163 -13.07 0.56 -4.41
C GLU A 163 -13.62 -0.70 -3.72
N GLY A 164 -14.38 -0.54 -2.64
CA GLY A 164 -14.98 -1.64 -1.88
C GLY A 164 -14.39 -1.82 -0.48
N VAL A 165 -14.71 -2.97 0.10
CA VAL A 165 -14.37 -3.31 1.49
C VAL A 165 -12.96 -3.92 1.60
N PRO A 166 -12.28 -3.77 2.75
CA PRO A 166 -10.97 -4.38 2.98
C PRO A 166 -11.01 -5.91 2.87
N LEU A 167 -9.89 -6.53 2.47
CA LEU A 167 -9.77 -7.99 2.37
C LEU A 167 -10.13 -8.74 3.66
N SER A 168 -9.93 -8.13 4.83
CA SER A 168 -10.32 -8.72 6.13
C SER A 168 -11.82 -9.02 6.23
N SER A 169 -12.67 -8.23 5.58
CA SER A 169 -14.12 -8.49 5.52
C SER A 169 -14.47 -9.73 4.69
N LEU A 170 -13.54 -10.20 3.85
CA LEU A 170 -13.72 -11.37 2.98
C LEU A 170 -13.33 -12.68 3.67
N MET A 171 -12.84 -12.65 4.91
CA MET A 171 -12.41 -13.86 5.62
C MET A 171 -13.56 -14.83 5.93
N HIS A 172 -14.80 -14.34 6.00
CA HIS A 172 -15.98 -15.11 6.38
C HIS A 172 -16.93 -15.45 5.22
N VAL A 173 -16.56 -15.13 3.99
CA VAL A 173 -17.38 -15.47 2.82
C VAL A 173 -17.23 -16.95 2.45
N GLU A 174 -18.16 -17.46 1.64
CA GLU A 174 -18.09 -18.81 1.07
C GLU A 174 -16.76 -19.09 0.38
N TRP A 175 -16.22 -20.30 0.55
CA TRP A 175 -14.86 -20.62 0.11
C TRP A 175 -14.65 -20.45 -1.40
N HIS A 176 -15.66 -20.75 -2.23
CA HIS A 176 -15.59 -20.54 -3.67
C HIS A 176 -15.50 -19.04 -4.05
N LEU A 177 -16.07 -18.13 -3.25
CA LEU A 177 -15.87 -16.68 -3.44
C LEU A 177 -14.45 -16.29 -3.09
N LYS A 178 -13.85 -16.91 -2.07
CA LYS A 178 -12.42 -16.72 -1.73
C LYS A 178 -11.51 -17.11 -2.89
N LEU A 179 -11.84 -18.16 -3.67
CA LEU A 179 -11.12 -18.49 -4.91
C LEU A 179 -11.19 -17.37 -5.95
N LYS A 180 -12.37 -16.77 -6.16
CA LYS A 180 -12.53 -15.63 -7.09
C LYS A 180 -11.66 -14.44 -6.65
N TYR A 181 -11.60 -14.15 -5.36
CA TYR A 181 -10.74 -13.09 -4.82
C TYR A 181 -9.27 -13.45 -4.94
N ALA A 182 -8.88 -14.69 -4.63
CA ALA A 182 -7.51 -15.15 -4.78
C ALA A 182 -7.00 -15.01 -6.22
N ARG A 183 -7.84 -15.34 -7.20
CA ARG A 183 -7.53 -15.15 -8.62
C ARG A 183 -7.23 -13.69 -8.96
N LYS A 184 -8.06 -12.76 -8.47
CA LYS A 184 -7.89 -11.32 -8.66
C LYS A 184 -6.63 -10.79 -7.96
N ILE A 185 -6.33 -11.25 -6.74
CA ILE A 185 -5.12 -10.89 -6.00
C ILE A 185 -3.86 -11.32 -6.76
N LEU A 186 -3.83 -12.56 -7.26
CA LEU A 186 -2.70 -13.06 -8.04
C LEU A 186 -2.54 -12.28 -9.36
N ASN A 187 -3.64 -11.94 -10.04
CA ASN A 187 -3.58 -11.08 -11.24
C ASN A 187 -3.02 -9.70 -10.94
N ALA A 188 -3.47 -9.05 -9.87
CA ALA A 188 -2.94 -7.76 -9.47
C ALA A 188 -1.44 -7.85 -9.18
N ALA A 189 -0.98 -8.88 -8.46
CA ALA A 189 0.43 -9.12 -8.21
C ALA A 189 1.24 -9.29 -9.50
N MET A 190 0.74 -10.07 -10.45
CA MET A 190 1.38 -10.23 -11.77
C MET A 190 1.41 -8.92 -12.55
N ASP A 191 0.33 -8.12 -12.54
CA ASP A 191 0.31 -6.79 -13.15
C ASP A 191 1.37 -5.87 -12.54
N PHE A 192 1.46 -5.83 -11.20
CA PHE A 192 2.47 -5.03 -10.49
C PHE A 192 3.91 -5.53 -10.70
N THR A 193 4.09 -6.79 -11.09
CA THR A 193 5.40 -7.36 -11.39
C THR A 193 5.80 -7.18 -12.86
N TYR A 194 4.90 -7.38 -13.81
CA TYR A 194 5.24 -7.55 -15.24
C TYR A 194 4.72 -6.47 -16.17
N LYS A 195 3.67 -5.72 -15.80
CA LYS A 195 2.93 -4.85 -16.76
C LYS A 195 3.78 -3.74 -17.38
N HIS A 196 4.93 -3.41 -16.77
CA HIS A 196 5.88 -2.45 -17.33
C HIS A 196 7.34 -2.86 -17.09
N GLU A 197 7.81 -3.92 -17.76
CA GLU A 197 9.26 -4.23 -17.88
C GLU A 197 10.06 -3.11 -18.57
N SER A 198 9.39 -2.19 -19.30
CA SER A 198 10.02 -1.09 -20.05
C SER A 198 9.97 0.28 -19.36
N SER A 199 9.45 0.38 -18.13
CA SER A 199 9.46 1.64 -17.38
C SER A 199 10.70 1.71 -16.47
N PRO A 200 11.44 2.84 -16.42
CA PRO A 200 12.62 3.01 -15.55
C PRO A 200 12.33 2.88 -14.03
N PHE A 201 11.11 2.55 -13.64
CA PHE A 201 10.62 2.43 -12.27
C PHE A 201 10.22 1.01 -11.86
N SER A 202 10.65 -0.03 -12.59
CA SER A 202 10.52 -1.44 -12.14
C SER A 202 11.13 -1.72 -10.75
N THR A 203 11.95 -0.78 -10.24
CA THR A 203 12.57 -0.77 -8.91
C THR A 203 11.70 -0.16 -7.79
N LEU A 204 10.51 0.39 -8.09
CA LEU A 204 9.65 1.00 -7.06
C LEU A 204 8.95 -0.05 -6.17
N PHE A 205 8.96 -1.31 -6.58
CA PHE A 205 8.45 -2.43 -5.79
C PHE A 205 9.60 -3.06 -5.01
N ALA A 206 9.47 -3.08 -3.67
CA ALA A 206 10.49 -3.53 -2.74
C ALA A 206 11.15 -4.85 -3.20
N MET A 207 12.48 -4.88 -3.28
CA MET A 207 13.25 -6.11 -3.45
C MET A 207 13.68 -6.63 -2.08
N GLU A 208 13.67 -7.95 -1.88
CA GLU A 208 14.43 -8.56 -0.80
C GLU A 208 15.92 -8.34 -1.09
N THR A 209 16.66 -7.71 -0.17
CA THR A 209 18.07 -7.29 -0.39
C THR A 209 19.00 -8.43 -0.81
N LYS A 210 18.67 -9.68 -0.44
CA LYS A 210 19.44 -10.88 -0.80
C LYS A 210 19.14 -11.43 -2.19
N GLN A 211 18.02 -11.04 -2.80
CA GLN A 211 17.58 -11.57 -4.10
C GLN A 211 17.81 -10.61 -5.28
N ILE A 212 18.24 -9.38 -5.00
CA ILE A 212 18.63 -8.36 -6.00
C ILE A 212 19.62 -8.93 -7.04
N CYS A 213 20.50 -9.84 -6.62
CA CYS A 213 21.54 -10.42 -7.49
C CYS A 213 21.11 -11.71 -8.19
N GLN A 214 19.91 -12.25 -7.92
CA GLN A 214 19.46 -13.55 -8.45
C GLN A 214 18.40 -13.42 -9.56
N HIS A 215 17.62 -12.33 -9.57
CA HIS A 215 16.56 -12.11 -10.56
C HIS A 215 16.50 -10.66 -11.03
N HIS A 216 16.16 -10.45 -12.31
CA HIS A 216 15.98 -9.11 -12.90
C HIS A 216 14.62 -8.47 -12.54
N LEU A 217 13.75 -9.20 -11.85
CA LEU A 217 12.43 -8.75 -11.35
C LEU A 217 12.28 -9.11 -9.87
N SER A 218 11.63 -8.23 -9.11
CA SER A 218 11.22 -8.52 -7.74
C SER A 218 10.00 -9.44 -7.72
N ASP A 219 10.06 -10.51 -6.94
CA ASP A 219 8.92 -11.37 -6.67
C ASP A 219 8.11 -10.91 -5.44
N HIS A 220 8.43 -9.75 -4.84
CA HIS A 220 7.80 -9.30 -3.59
C HIS A 220 6.27 -9.11 -3.71
N ASN A 221 5.77 -8.61 -4.84
CA ASN A 221 4.33 -8.49 -5.08
C ASN A 221 3.66 -9.87 -5.13
N ILE A 222 4.34 -10.84 -5.73
CA ILE A 222 3.91 -12.24 -5.77
C ILE A 222 3.96 -12.86 -4.37
N TRP A 223 5.06 -12.67 -3.63
CA TRP A 223 5.19 -13.15 -2.26
C TRP A 223 4.10 -12.57 -1.35
N ALA A 224 3.82 -11.27 -1.47
CA ALA A 224 2.77 -10.60 -0.71
C ALA A 224 1.38 -11.20 -1.02
N ALA A 225 1.10 -11.49 -2.29
CA ALA A 225 -0.10 -12.23 -2.67
C ALA A 225 -0.13 -13.63 -2.04
N CYS A 226 0.94 -14.43 -2.19
CA CYS A 226 1.02 -15.77 -1.58
C CYS A 226 0.84 -15.72 -0.06
N HIS A 227 1.39 -14.70 0.61
CA HIS A 227 1.24 -14.50 2.04
C HIS A 227 -0.23 -14.25 2.42
N VAL A 228 -0.95 -13.39 1.68
CA VAL A 228 -2.40 -13.20 1.91
C VAL A 228 -3.17 -14.52 1.74
N LEU A 229 -2.81 -15.32 0.75
CA LEU A 229 -3.53 -16.57 0.44
C LEU A 229 -3.29 -17.68 1.48
N ALA A 230 -2.05 -17.83 1.96
CA ALA A 230 -1.58 -19.06 2.60
C ALA A 230 -0.71 -18.87 3.86
N ASN A 231 -0.67 -17.68 4.47
CA ASN A 231 0.09 -17.49 5.71
C ASN A 231 -0.46 -18.32 6.89
N ASN A 232 0.34 -18.43 7.96
CA ASN A 232 0.00 -19.26 9.12
C ASN A 232 -0.98 -18.62 10.13
N HIS A 233 -1.30 -17.33 10.01
CA HIS A 233 -2.09 -16.60 11.00
C HIS A 233 -3.54 -16.45 10.58
N ASN A 234 -3.77 -15.85 9.41
CA ASN A 234 -5.08 -15.56 8.84
C ASN A 234 -5.02 -15.75 7.31
N PRO A 235 -4.84 -16.98 6.82
CA PRO A 235 -4.84 -17.27 5.40
C PRO A 235 -6.23 -17.13 4.77
N LEU A 236 -6.31 -16.54 3.58
CA LEU A 236 -7.57 -16.44 2.86
C LEU A 236 -8.12 -17.82 2.44
N LEU A 237 -7.26 -18.73 1.97
CA LEU A 237 -7.70 -19.97 1.32
C LEU A 237 -7.76 -21.20 2.25
N TYR A 238 -7.38 -21.06 3.51
CA TYR A 238 -7.51 -22.13 4.50
C TYR A 238 -8.70 -21.91 5.44
N PRO A 239 -9.29 -22.99 5.99
CA PRO A 239 -9.01 -24.39 5.63
C PRO A 239 -9.53 -24.72 4.21
N ILE A 240 -8.81 -25.60 3.51
CA ILE A 240 -9.20 -26.08 2.17
C ILE A 240 -10.34 -27.10 2.35
N PRO A 241 -11.48 -26.95 1.64
CA PRO A 241 -12.57 -27.91 1.72
C PRO A 241 -12.11 -29.32 1.34
N LYS A 242 -12.62 -30.33 2.04
CA LYS A 242 -12.27 -31.73 1.80
C LYS A 242 -12.46 -32.13 0.33
N LEU A 243 -13.58 -31.73 -0.28
CA LEU A 243 -13.86 -31.98 -1.70
C LEU A 243 -12.73 -31.48 -2.62
N VAL A 244 -12.19 -30.30 -2.33
CA VAL A 244 -11.09 -29.71 -3.11
C VAL A 244 -9.81 -30.48 -2.86
N ASN A 245 -9.52 -30.85 -1.61
CA ASN A 245 -8.33 -31.62 -1.29
C ASN A 245 -8.34 -33.01 -1.96
N ASP A 246 -9.51 -33.64 -2.04
CA ASP A 246 -9.70 -34.96 -2.67
C ASP A 246 -9.60 -34.87 -4.21
N THR A 247 -10.12 -33.80 -4.81
CA THR A 247 -10.17 -33.64 -6.28
C THR A 247 -8.98 -32.88 -6.88
N ARG A 248 -8.24 -32.11 -6.07
CA ARG A 248 -7.08 -31.30 -6.45
C ARG A 248 -5.97 -31.44 -5.37
N PRO A 249 -5.39 -32.64 -5.19
CA PRO A 249 -4.44 -32.93 -4.11
C PRO A 249 -3.14 -32.11 -4.16
N HIS A 250 -2.84 -31.50 -5.31
CA HIS A 250 -1.66 -30.63 -5.47
C HIS A 250 -1.90 -29.18 -5.07
N PHE A 251 -3.15 -28.77 -4.80
CA PHE A 251 -3.48 -27.38 -4.53
C PHE A 251 -2.84 -26.85 -3.24
N ASP A 252 -2.91 -27.61 -2.15
CA ASP A 252 -2.26 -27.28 -0.88
C ASP A 252 -0.74 -27.11 -1.04
N ARG A 253 -0.12 -28.05 -1.75
CA ARG A 253 1.30 -27.99 -2.08
C ARG A 253 1.67 -26.75 -2.90
N LEU A 254 0.85 -26.36 -3.88
CA LEU A 254 1.08 -25.16 -4.68
C LEU A 254 0.96 -23.88 -3.83
N LEU A 255 0.04 -23.83 -2.87
CA LEU A 255 -0.07 -22.70 -1.92
C LEU A 255 1.19 -22.61 -1.04
N TYR A 256 1.68 -23.74 -0.55
CA TYR A 256 2.93 -23.80 0.21
C TYR A 256 4.13 -23.37 -0.63
N GLU A 257 4.27 -23.88 -1.85
CA GLU A 257 5.36 -23.52 -2.78
C GLU A 257 5.26 -22.03 -3.21
N CYS A 258 4.06 -21.45 -3.27
CA CYS A 258 3.89 -20.01 -3.53
C CYS A 258 4.57 -19.17 -2.44
N LEU A 259 4.38 -19.54 -1.17
CA LEU A 259 4.90 -18.79 -0.04
C LEU A 259 6.39 -19.07 0.21
N HIS A 260 6.79 -20.34 0.16
CA HIS A 260 8.11 -20.82 0.60
C HIS A 260 9.04 -21.28 -0.54
N GLY A 261 8.52 -21.40 -1.76
CA GLY A 261 9.29 -21.88 -2.90
C GLY A 261 10.31 -20.87 -3.40
N ARG A 262 11.32 -21.39 -4.13
CA ARG A 262 12.38 -20.57 -4.74
C ARG A 262 11.96 -19.92 -6.06
N ASP A 263 11.03 -20.55 -6.78
CA ASP A 263 10.53 -20.06 -8.07
C ASP A 263 9.04 -19.73 -7.95
N ARG A 264 8.75 -18.56 -7.36
CA ARG A 264 7.37 -18.12 -7.13
C ARG A 264 6.68 -17.70 -8.42
N PHE A 265 7.41 -17.21 -9.40
CA PHE A 265 6.87 -16.83 -10.72
C PHE A 265 6.20 -18.02 -11.41
N ARG A 266 6.93 -19.14 -11.54
CA ARG A 266 6.37 -20.37 -12.13
C ARG A 266 5.25 -20.95 -11.27
N THR A 267 5.40 -20.87 -9.95
CA THR A 267 4.41 -21.41 -9.01
C THR A 267 3.08 -20.66 -9.09
N VAL A 268 3.11 -19.33 -9.15
CA VAL A 268 1.89 -18.51 -9.31
C VAL A 268 1.17 -18.80 -10.60
N ILE A 269 1.87 -18.98 -11.73
CA ILE A 269 1.24 -19.33 -13.00
C ILE A 269 0.47 -20.65 -12.87
N LYS A 270 1.09 -21.68 -12.29
CA LYS A 270 0.42 -22.97 -12.03
C LYS A 270 -0.76 -22.82 -11.07
N LEU A 271 -0.60 -22.04 -10.01
CA LEU A 271 -1.64 -21.79 -9.03
C LEU A 271 -2.84 -21.07 -9.67
N GLN A 272 -2.61 -20.08 -10.53
CA GLN A 272 -3.65 -19.39 -11.29
C GLN A 272 -4.41 -20.36 -12.19
N HIS A 273 -3.74 -21.25 -12.91
CA HIS A 273 -4.40 -22.29 -13.71
C HIS A 273 -5.27 -23.22 -12.87
N VAL A 274 -4.77 -23.73 -11.74
CA VAL A 274 -5.55 -24.62 -10.87
C VAL A 274 -6.76 -23.88 -10.28
N ILE A 275 -6.62 -22.60 -9.93
CA ILE A 275 -7.75 -21.77 -9.48
C ILE A 275 -8.77 -21.57 -10.61
N ASP A 276 -8.34 -21.28 -11.83
CA ASP A 276 -9.24 -21.13 -12.98
C ASP A 276 -10.00 -22.43 -13.27
N ASP A 277 -9.33 -23.59 -13.21
CA ASP A 277 -9.96 -24.90 -13.36
C ASP A 277 -11.02 -25.14 -12.28
N MET A 278 -10.75 -24.77 -11.02
CA MET A 278 -11.72 -24.89 -9.93
C MET A 278 -12.90 -23.91 -10.05
N LEU A 279 -12.67 -22.72 -10.59
CA LEU A 279 -13.73 -21.74 -10.83
C LEU A 279 -14.69 -22.15 -11.95
N ASN A 280 -14.26 -23.06 -12.83
CA ASN A 280 -15.10 -23.66 -13.88
C ASN A 280 -15.70 -25.01 -13.46
N ASP A 281 -15.35 -25.54 -12.29
CA ASP A 281 -15.87 -26.81 -11.77
C ASP A 281 -17.14 -26.57 -10.96
N GLU A 282 -18.30 -26.94 -11.51
CA GLU A 282 -19.61 -26.77 -10.87
C GLU A 282 -19.69 -27.46 -9.50
N LYS A 283 -18.93 -28.53 -9.28
CA LYS A 283 -18.89 -29.22 -7.98
C LYS A 283 -18.19 -28.40 -6.91
N VAL A 284 -17.28 -27.51 -7.30
CA VAL A 284 -16.51 -26.63 -6.41
C VAL A 284 -17.23 -25.31 -6.18
N VAL A 285 -17.86 -24.74 -7.21
CA VAL A 285 -18.55 -23.46 -7.12
C VAL A 285 -19.97 -23.60 -6.56
N GLY A 286 -20.57 -24.79 -6.68
CA GLY A 286 -21.99 -25.02 -6.40
C GLY A 286 -22.87 -24.43 -7.50
N HIS A 287 -24.07 -25.00 -7.69
CA HIS A 287 -25.08 -24.32 -8.50
C HIS A 287 -25.49 -23.04 -7.76
N GLY A 288 -25.25 -21.88 -8.38
CA GLY A 288 -25.95 -20.64 -8.05
C GLY A 288 -27.36 -20.66 -8.58
#